data_AF-A0A081N4E1-F1
#
_entry.id   AF-A0A081N4E1-F1
#
_cell.length_a   1.000
_cell.length_b   1.000
_cell.length_c   1.000
_cell.angle_alpha   90.00
_cell.angle_beta   90.00
_cell.angle_gamma   90.00
#
_symmetry.space_group_name_H-M   'P 1'
#
loop_
_entity.id
_entity.type
_entity.pdbx_description
1 polymer ?
#
loop_
_entity_poly.entity_id
_entity_poly.type
_entity_poly.pdbx_seq_one_letter_code
_entity_poly.pdbx_strand_id
1 'polypeptide(L)'
;MSQKRHIEPLLWSLFGAGGTTIALFFPAMILVVLLSSLGVIPAEALSYERMSGFFLNNIIGQLALLVVLVPSYWACIHRIYHGSHDLGMHPGVAVKALCYGGTLVLSIATVVAVLF
;
A
#
# COMPACT_ATOMS: atom_id res chain seq x y z
N MET A 1 -23.62 -31.47 0.30
CA MET A 1 -23.23 -30.46 1.31
C MET A 1 -22.83 -29.20 0.57
N SER A 2 -23.45 -28.05 0.83
CA SER A 2 -23.05 -26.78 0.21
C SER A 2 -21.69 -26.36 0.75
N GLN A 3 -20.68 -26.21 -0.12
CA GLN A 3 -19.35 -25.73 0.27
C GLN A 3 -19.43 -24.28 0.77
N LYS A 4 -18.86 -23.99 1.95
CA LYS A 4 -18.76 -22.61 2.43
C LYS A 4 -17.91 -21.80 1.47
N ARG A 5 -18.43 -20.66 1.00
CA ARG A 5 -17.65 -19.73 0.17
C ARG A 5 -16.46 -19.21 0.96
N HIS A 6 -15.28 -19.33 0.38
CA HIS A 6 -14.04 -18.85 0.96
C HIS A 6 -13.83 -17.38 0.57
N ILE A 7 -13.33 -16.56 1.51
CA ILE A 7 -13.09 -15.11 1.27
C ILE A 7 -11.81 -14.84 0.48
N GLU A 8 -10.99 -15.87 0.26
CA GLU A 8 -9.67 -15.73 -0.38
C GLU A 8 -9.70 -15.11 -1.78
N PRO A 9 -10.67 -15.40 -2.67
CA PRO A 9 -10.71 -14.73 -3.98
C PRO A 9 -10.80 -13.20 -3.88
N LEU A 10 -11.46 -12.66 -2.83
CA LEU A 10 -11.50 -11.23 -2.57
C LEU A 10 -10.14 -10.71 -2.06
N LEU A 11 -9.52 -11.42 -1.11
CA LEU A 11 -8.21 -11.01 -0.59
C LEU A 11 -7.13 -11.09 -1.69
N TRP A 12 -7.23 -12.07 -2.57
CA TRP A 12 -6.33 -12.27 -3.68
C TRP A 12 -6.50 -11.21 -4.77
N SER A 13 -7.73 -10.72 -5.03
CA SER A 13 -7.93 -9.62 -5.98
C SER A 13 -7.34 -8.30 -5.47
N LEU A 14 -7.47 -8.00 -4.17
CA LEU A 14 -6.82 -6.85 -3.54
C LEU A 14 -5.29 -6.97 -3.57
N PHE A 15 -4.78 -8.17 -3.30
CA PHE A 15 -3.36 -8.48 -3.47
C PHE A 15 -2.88 -8.26 -4.90
N GLY A 16 -3.63 -8.73 -5.91
CA GLY A 16 -3.29 -8.57 -7.33
C GLY A 16 -3.26 -7.11 -7.76
N ALA A 17 -4.24 -6.31 -7.32
CA ALA A 17 -4.27 -4.87 -7.56
C ALA A 17 -3.03 -4.19 -6.94
N GLY A 18 -2.75 -4.45 -5.66
CA GLY A 18 -1.59 -3.89 -4.97
C GLY A 18 -0.26 -4.33 -5.58
N GLY A 19 -0.14 -5.59 -6.01
CA GLY A 19 1.07 -6.11 -6.63
C GLY A 19 1.37 -5.41 -7.96
N THR A 20 0.32 -5.13 -8.73
CA THR A 20 0.42 -4.36 -9.98
C THR A 20 0.82 -2.92 -9.71
N THR A 21 0.20 -2.27 -8.71
CA THR A 21 0.59 -0.92 -8.27
C THR A 21 2.06 -0.85 -7.88
N ILE A 22 2.54 -1.77 -7.04
CA ILE A 22 3.95 -1.80 -6.63
C ILE A 22 4.86 -1.96 -7.84
N ALA A 23 4.56 -2.92 -8.74
CA ALA A 23 5.38 -3.19 -9.91
C ALA A 23 5.51 -1.98 -10.87
N LEU A 24 4.46 -1.17 -11.00
CA LEU A 24 4.44 -0.01 -11.90
C LEU A 24 5.05 1.25 -11.27
N PHE A 25 4.73 1.55 -10.01
CA PHE A 25 5.04 2.87 -9.42
C PHE A 25 6.29 2.89 -8.55
N PHE A 26 6.56 1.82 -7.78
CA PHE A 26 7.66 1.85 -6.80
C PHE A 26 9.05 1.96 -7.42
N PRO A 27 9.37 1.34 -8.59
CA PRO A 27 10.66 1.55 -9.24
C PRO A 27 10.95 3.04 -9.53
N ALA A 28 9.95 3.77 -10.03
CA ALA A 28 10.08 5.19 -10.32
C ALA A 28 10.25 6.03 -9.03
N MET A 29 9.48 5.72 -7.97
CA MET A 29 9.62 6.41 -6.68
C MET A 29 11.00 6.20 -6.06
N ILE A 30 11.49 4.96 -6.06
CA ILE A 30 12.83 4.62 -5.58
C ILE A 30 13.88 5.38 -6.38
N LEU A 31 13.75 5.42 -7.71
CA LEU A 31 14.67 6.15 -8.58
C LEU A 31 14.67 7.66 -8.28
N VAL A 32 13.52 8.29 -8.13
CA VAL A 32 13.43 9.74 -7.84
C VAL A 32 14.11 10.07 -6.50
N VAL A 33 13.86 9.27 -5.46
CA VAL A 33 14.51 9.45 -4.15
C VAL A 33 16.03 9.25 -4.26
N LEU A 34 16.48 8.24 -5.01
CA LEU A 34 17.90 7.98 -5.24
C LEU A 34 18.58 9.12 -6.03
N LEU A 35 17.94 9.61 -7.08
CA LEU A 35 18.50 10.72 -7.87
C LEU A 35 18.57 12.02 -7.08
N SER A 36 17.61 12.25 -6.18
CA SER A 36 17.67 13.39 -5.26
C SER A 36 18.79 13.25 -4.24
N SER A 37 18.99 12.05 -3.65
CA SER A 37 20.06 11.83 -2.67
C SER A 37 21.47 11.89 -3.29
N LEU A 38 21.59 11.59 -4.59
CA LEU A 38 22.83 11.75 -5.36
C LEU A 38 23.07 13.18 -5.88
N GLY A 39 22.16 14.12 -5.62
CA GLY A 39 22.26 15.51 -6.06
C GLY A 39 21.99 15.73 -7.55
N VAL A 40 21.48 14.72 -8.27
CA VAL A 40 21.07 14.83 -9.68
C VAL A 40 19.77 15.61 -9.80
N ILE A 41 18.83 15.37 -8.88
CA ILE A 41 17.60 16.15 -8.74
C ILE A 41 17.80 17.14 -7.57
N PRO A 42 17.48 18.43 -7.74
CA PRO A 42 17.55 19.42 -6.67
C PRO A 42 16.74 18.96 -5.45
N ALA A 43 17.30 19.09 -4.24
CA ALA A 43 16.64 18.67 -3.01
C ALA A 43 15.28 19.39 -2.81
N GLU A 44 15.17 20.61 -3.32
CA GLU A 44 13.97 21.44 -3.30
C GLU A 44 12.81 20.82 -4.11
N ALA A 45 13.09 19.91 -5.05
CA ALA A 45 12.05 19.18 -5.77
C ALA A 45 11.28 18.21 -4.87
N LEU A 46 11.88 17.75 -3.78
CA LEU A 46 11.25 16.92 -2.75
C LEU A 46 11.07 17.68 -1.42
N SER A 47 11.08 19.03 -1.45
CA SER A 47 10.84 19.83 -0.25
C SER A 47 9.45 19.56 0.33
N TYR A 48 9.32 19.76 1.64
CA TYR A 48 8.04 19.58 2.33
C TYR A 48 6.93 20.43 1.71
N GLU A 49 7.20 21.70 1.40
CA GLU A 49 6.23 22.64 0.83
C GLU A 49 5.74 22.17 -0.54
N ARG A 50 6.65 21.69 -1.40
CA ARG A 50 6.30 21.23 -2.74
C ARG A 50 5.52 19.91 -2.69
N MET A 51 5.96 18.98 -1.87
CA MET A 51 5.33 17.66 -1.70
C MET A 51 3.94 17.80 -1.06
N SER A 52 3.82 18.52 0.06
CA SER A 52 2.53 18.77 0.71
C SER A 52 1.60 19.61 -0.18
N GLY A 53 2.12 20.61 -0.88
CA GLY A 53 1.38 21.39 -1.87
C GLY A 53 0.75 20.51 -2.95
N PHE A 54 1.50 19.55 -3.50
CA PHE A 54 0.96 18.64 -4.50
C PHE A 54 0.07 17.54 -3.92
N PHE A 55 0.51 16.82 -2.89
CA PHE A 55 -0.17 15.62 -2.43
C PHE A 55 -1.35 15.87 -1.49
N LEU A 56 -1.39 17.02 -0.80
CA LEU A 56 -2.43 17.32 0.18
C LEU A 56 -3.35 18.47 -0.23
N ASN A 57 -2.94 19.32 -1.17
CA ASN A 57 -3.72 20.49 -1.61
C ASN A 57 -4.17 20.41 -3.08
N ASN A 58 -3.96 19.28 -3.77
CA ASN A 58 -4.41 19.06 -5.13
C ASN A 58 -5.04 17.68 -5.26
N ILE A 59 -6.28 17.62 -5.78
CA ILE A 59 -7.05 16.39 -5.95
C ILE A 59 -6.33 15.32 -6.77
N ILE A 60 -5.56 15.71 -7.79
CA ILE A 60 -4.79 14.76 -8.60
C ILE A 60 -3.68 14.14 -7.76
N GLY A 61 -2.98 14.94 -6.95
CA GLY A 61 -1.94 14.45 -6.05
C GLY A 61 -2.50 13.56 -4.95
N GLN A 62 -3.61 13.96 -4.32
CA GLN A 62 -4.33 13.17 -3.33
C GLN A 62 -4.74 11.80 -3.90
N LEU A 63 -5.39 11.77 -5.07
CA LEU A 63 -5.79 10.53 -5.73
C LEU A 63 -4.58 9.67 -6.11
N ALA A 64 -3.50 10.27 -6.61
CA ALA A 64 -2.25 9.55 -6.89
C ALA A 64 -1.69 8.89 -5.62
N LEU A 65 -1.69 9.61 -4.48
CA LEU A 65 -1.24 9.07 -3.21
C LEU A 65 -2.08 7.86 -2.77
N LEU A 66 -3.41 7.97 -2.88
CA LEU A 66 -4.32 6.88 -2.50
C LEU A 66 -4.19 5.65 -3.41
N VAL A 67 -4.09 5.85 -4.72
CA VAL A 67 -3.91 4.78 -5.71
C VAL A 67 -2.59 4.04 -5.51
N VAL A 68 -1.53 4.75 -5.11
CA VAL A 68 -0.22 4.14 -4.88
C VAL A 68 -0.15 3.44 -3.51
N LEU A 69 -0.64 4.08 -2.45
CA LEU A 69 -0.46 3.57 -1.09
C LEU A 69 -1.47 2.47 -0.73
N VAL A 70 -2.76 2.72 -0.89
CA VAL A 70 -3.80 1.84 -0.33
C VAL A 70 -3.75 0.43 -0.93
N PRO A 71 -3.72 0.23 -2.26
CA PRO A 71 -3.57 -1.10 -2.84
C PRO A 71 -2.28 -1.78 -2.41
N SER A 72 -1.17 -1.04 -2.34
CA SER A 72 0.14 -1.60 -1.95
C SER A 72 0.12 -2.22 -0.56
N TYR A 73 -0.62 -1.66 0.39
CA TYR A 73 -0.79 -2.25 1.72
C TYR A 73 -1.39 -3.66 1.65
N TRP A 74 -2.42 -3.85 0.82
CA TRP A 74 -3.07 -5.15 0.64
C TRP A 74 -2.13 -6.19 0.01
N ALA A 75 -1.29 -5.77 -0.93
CA ALA A 75 -0.28 -6.66 -1.49
C ALA A 75 0.78 -7.07 -0.48
N CYS A 76 1.26 -6.12 0.33
CA CYS A 76 2.25 -6.40 1.37
C CYS A 76 1.69 -7.32 2.44
N ILE A 77 0.52 -7.01 2.99
CA ILE A 77 -0.03 -7.80 4.10
C ILE A 77 -0.41 -9.22 3.68
N HIS A 78 -0.91 -9.39 2.46
CA HIS A 78 -1.26 -10.72 1.95
C HIS A 78 -0.03 -11.61 1.88
N ARG A 79 1.11 -11.07 1.41
CA ARG A 79 2.40 -11.77 1.40
C ARG A 79 2.93 -12.03 2.82
N ILE A 80 2.79 -11.09 3.74
CA ILE A 80 3.22 -11.29 5.14
C ILE A 80 2.40 -12.41 5.80
N TYR A 81 1.07 -12.40 5.62
CA TYR A 81 0.18 -13.42 6.18
C TYR A 81 0.51 -14.81 5.63
N HIS A 82 0.57 -14.96 4.30
CA HIS A 82 0.90 -16.27 3.69
C HIS A 82 2.36 -16.67 3.94
N GLY A 83 3.29 -15.72 3.87
CA GLY A 83 4.70 -15.97 4.19
C GLY A 83 4.91 -16.44 5.63
N SER A 84 4.06 -16.05 6.58
CA SER A 84 4.12 -16.60 7.94
C SER A 84 3.82 -18.11 7.99
N HIS A 85 2.89 -18.60 7.15
CA HIS A 85 2.67 -20.04 6.99
C HIS A 85 3.89 -20.73 6.38
N ASP A 86 4.52 -20.12 5.37
CA ASP A 86 5.71 -20.66 4.71
C ASP A 86 6.91 -20.75 5.67
N LEU A 87 6.97 -19.87 6.68
CA LEU A 87 7.97 -19.90 7.76
C LEU A 87 7.66 -20.94 8.86
N GLY A 88 6.63 -21.77 8.69
CA GLY A 88 6.24 -22.81 9.64
C GLY A 88 5.39 -22.32 10.81
N MET A 89 4.94 -21.06 10.79
CA MET A 89 3.96 -20.57 11.76
C MET A 89 2.58 -21.14 11.43
N HIS A 90 1.74 -21.32 12.45
CA HIS A 90 0.35 -21.76 12.29
C HIS A 90 -0.59 -20.61 12.70
N PRO A 91 -0.59 -19.49 11.95
CA PRO A 91 -1.39 -18.33 12.30
C PRO A 91 -2.88 -18.70 12.29
N GLY A 92 -3.51 -18.60 13.45
CA GLY A 92 -4.94 -18.81 13.60
C GLY A 92 -5.76 -17.64 13.04
N VAL A 93 -7.09 -17.75 13.19
CA VAL A 93 -8.05 -16.72 12.74
C VAL A 93 -7.75 -15.33 13.32
N ALA A 94 -7.24 -15.26 14.55
CA ALA A 94 -6.85 -13.99 15.17
C ALA A 94 -5.75 -13.26 14.39
N VAL A 95 -4.73 -13.98 13.93
CA VAL A 95 -3.64 -13.39 13.14
C VAL A 95 -4.16 -12.95 11.77
N LYS A 96 -5.01 -13.75 11.11
CA LYS A 96 -5.68 -13.35 9.86
C LYS A 96 -6.47 -12.05 10.05
N ALA A 97 -7.25 -11.96 11.13
CA ALA A 97 -8.05 -10.79 11.46
C ALA A 97 -7.18 -9.56 11.76
N LEU A 98 -6.07 -9.72 12.49
CA LEU A 98 -5.13 -8.63 12.77
C LEU A 98 -4.45 -8.11 11.50
N CYS A 99 -3.98 -9.01 10.63
CA CYS A 99 -3.34 -8.65 9.36
C CYS A 99 -4.31 -7.85 8.47
N TYR A 100 -5.41 -8.48 8.05
CA TYR A 100 -6.32 -7.87 7.08
C TYR A 100 -7.17 -6.75 7.70
N GLY A 101 -7.58 -6.89 8.97
CA GLY A 101 -8.30 -5.85 9.69
C GLY A 101 -7.43 -4.63 9.98
N GLY A 102 -6.17 -4.82 10.39
CA GLY A 102 -5.21 -3.72 10.54
C GLY A 102 -4.95 -2.99 9.21
N THR A 103 -4.87 -3.73 8.11
CA THR A 103 -4.72 -3.14 6.76
C THR A 103 -5.96 -2.35 6.34
N LEU A 104 -7.16 -2.81 6.69
CA LEU A 104 -8.39 -2.05 6.46
C LEU A 104 -8.41 -0.74 7.26
N VAL A 105 -8.06 -0.80 8.55
CA VAL A 105 -7.97 0.40 9.41
C VAL A 105 -6.94 1.38 8.85
N LEU A 106 -5.75 0.90 8.46
CA LEU A 106 -4.72 1.73 7.85
C LEU A 106 -5.18 2.36 6.53
N SER A 107 -5.93 1.61 5.71
CA SER A 107 -6.49 2.12 4.45
C SER A 107 -7.47 3.26 4.72
N ILE A 108 -8.39 3.09 5.67
CA ILE A 108 -9.36 4.13 6.06
C ILE A 108 -8.64 5.34 6.63
N ALA A 109 -7.70 5.14 7.56
CA ALA A 109 -6.92 6.22 8.15
C ALA A 109 -6.15 7.02 7.08
N THR A 110 -5.59 6.34 6.07
CA THR A 110 -4.91 6.98 4.94
C THR A 110 -5.88 7.81 4.12
N VAL A 111 -7.07 7.28 3.79
CA VAL A 111 -8.10 8.03 3.06
C VAL A 111 -8.52 9.28 3.85
N VAL A 112 -8.75 9.13 5.16
CA VAL A 112 -9.12 10.26 6.02
C VAL A 112 -8.04 11.31 6.03
N ALA A 113 -6.79 10.94 6.29
CA ALA A 113 -5.67 11.87 6.41
C ALA A 113 -5.31 12.60 5.09
N VAL A 114 -5.70 12.05 3.94
CA VAL A 114 -5.38 12.63 2.62
C VAL A 114 -6.49 13.53 2.12
N LEU A 115 -7.75 13.21 2.42
CA LEU A 115 -8.92 13.92 1.88
C LEU A 115 -9.55 14.94 2.84
N PHE A 116 -9.24 14.87 4.14
CA PHE A 116 -9.80 15.72 5.20
C PHE A 116 -8.70 16.29 6.08
#